data_AF-A0AAD6DA52-F1
#
_entry.id   AF-A0AAD6DA52-F1
#
_cell.length_a   1.000
_cell.length_b   1.000
_cell.length_c   1.000
_cell.angle_alpha   90.00
_cell.angle_beta   90.00
_cell.angle_gamma   90.00
#
_symmetry.space_group_name_H-M   'P 1'
#
loop_
_entity.id
_entity.type
_entity.pdbx_description
1 polymer ?
#
loop_
_entity_poly.entity_id
_entity_poly.type
_entity_poly.pdbx_seq_one_letter_code
_entity_poly.pdbx_strand_id
1 'polypeptide(L)'
;MDVTATPHDLEMEENTGSNIIPTQCENSDCDFGTDNPPSADEERSEATEPFQPIFKMLAELEQDDPKVAFQAARILGLFRRLWESCISKHRGNERLEQTNNGLKEENVRLKNEKSRLQGYHEEQRARFDHLNHVLESSRAQLLKIRDDWERCPRSQVVGLMDCDREE
;
A
#
# COMPACT_ATOMS: atom_id res chain seq x y z
N MET A 1 8.35 -29.61 -52.22
CA MET A 1 9.20 -30.66 -51.65
C MET A 1 9.92 -30.01 -50.47
N ASP A 2 9.65 -30.29 -49.21
CA ASP A 2 8.73 -31.22 -48.59
C ASP A 2 8.27 -30.69 -47.22
N VAL A 3 7.13 -31.24 -46.81
CA VAL A 3 6.45 -31.16 -45.52
C VAL A 3 7.20 -32.02 -44.48
N THR A 4 7.20 -31.62 -43.19
CA THR A 4 6.88 -32.45 -41.99
C THR A 4 7.35 -31.74 -40.71
N ALA A 5 6.48 -31.31 -39.78
CA ALA A 5 5.72 -32.07 -38.77
C ALA A 5 6.59 -32.68 -37.64
N THR A 6 6.40 -32.15 -36.41
CA THR A 6 6.70 -32.68 -35.05
C THR A 6 5.93 -34.01 -34.77
N PRO A 7 6.00 -34.75 -33.61
CA PRO A 7 6.48 -34.49 -32.22
C PRO A 7 7.05 -35.74 -31.44
N HIS A 8 7.02 -35.69 -30.08
CA HIS A 8 7.21 -36.70 -29.00
C HIS A 8 8.63 -36.83 -28.37
N ASP A 9 8.85 -37.04 -27.06
CA ASP A 9 8.14 -36.85 -25.77
C ASP A 9 9.02 -37.48 -24.65
N LEU A 10 8.87 -37.03 -23.38
CA LEU A 10 9.25 -37.69 -22.09
C LEU A 10 10.77 -37.74 -21.75
N GLU A 11 11.31 -37.51 -20.53
CA GLU A 11 10.89 -37.68 -19.12
C GLU A 11 11.63 -36.62 -18.25
N MET A 12 11.02 -35.88 -17.31
CA MET A 12 10.75 -36.18 -15.88
C MET A 12 11.98 -36.58 -15.04
N GLU A 13 12.45 -35.70 -14.14
CA GLU A 13 12.85 -35.93 -12.73
C GLU A 13 13.23 -34.56 -12.10
N GLU A 14 12.38 -33.97 -11.26
CA GLU A 14 12.33 -34.13 -9.79
C GLU A 14 13.58 -33.60 -9.06
N ASN A 15 13.50 -32.39 -8.51
CA ASN A 15 14.19 -32.11 -7.25
C ASN A 15 13.36 -31.17 -6.36
N THR A 16 12.97 -31.78 -5.25
CA THR A 16 12.32 -31.26 -4.05
C THR A 16 12.96 -29.98 -3.51
N GLY A 17 12.11 -29.00 -3.20
CA GLY A 17 12.51 -27.74 -2.58
C GLY A 17 11.31 -27.03 -1.97
N SER A 18 10.57 -27.74 -1.13
CA SER A 18 9.52 -27.17 -0.29
C SER A 18 10.14 -26.17 0.69
N ASN A 19 9.79 -24.89 0.57
CA ASN A 19 9.35 -24.09 1.71
C ASN A 19 8.59 -22.86 1.22
N ILE A 20 7.27 -23.06 1.21
CA ILE A 20 6.24 -22.05 1.13
C ILE A 20 6.40 -21.13 2.34
N ILE A 21 6.65 -19.84 2.13
CA ILE A 21 6.17 -18.83 3.09
C ILE A 21 4.76 -18.47 2.62
N PRO A 22 3.71 -18.78 3.40
CA PRO A 22 2.38 -18.33 3.05
C PRO A 22 2.30 -16.85 3.36
N THR A 23 2.36 -15.99 2.34
CA THR A 23 1.76 -14.66 2.45
C THR A 23 0.25 -14.84 2.39
N GLN A 24 -0.34 -15.24 3.53
CA GLN A 24 -1.70 -14.82 3.83
C GLN A 24 -1.65 -13.29 3.92
N CYS A 25 -2.04 -12.62 2.83
CA CYS A 25 -2.68 -11.33 2.99
C CYS A 25 -4.03 -11.65 3.63
N GLU A 26 -4.07 -11.67 4.96
CA GLU A 26 -5.33 -11.63 5.69
C GLU A 26 -6.14 -10.48 5.13
N ASN A 27 -7.41 -10.79 4.87
CA ASN A 27 -8.42 -9.89 4.36
C ASN A 27 -8.36 -8.57 5.15
N SER A 28 -7.79 -7.53 4.53
CA SER A 28 -8.26 -6.20 4.84
C SER A 28 -9.53 -6.10 4.02
N ASP A 29 -10.65 -6.46 4.66
CA ASP A 29 -11.93 -5.90 4.30
C ASP A 29 -11.74 -4.39 4.33
N CYS A 30 -11.41 -3.82 3.17
CA CYS A 30 -11.67 -2.43 2.89
C CYS A 30 -13.19 -2.36 2.83
N ASP A 31 -13.83 -2.36 3.99
CA ASP A 31 -15.16 -1.82 4.15
C ASP A 31 -14.99 -0.33 3.84
N PHE A 32 -14.92 -0.02 2.53
CA PHE A 32 -15.30 1.26 2.01
C PHE A 32 -16.71 1.42 2.50
N GLY A 33 -16.84 2.08 3.64
CA GLY A 33 -18.10 2.30 4.33
C GLY A 33 -19.13 2.55 3.27
N THR A 34 -20.08 1.63 3.18
CA THR A 34 -21.24 1.80 2.32
C THR A 34 -22.11 2.85 3.01
N ASP A 35 -21.59 4.09 3.07
CA ASP A 35 -22.35 5.28 3.36
C ASP A 35 -23.18 5.50 2.12
N ASN A 36 -24.31 4.79 2.07
CA ASN A 36 -25.43 5.23 1.26
C ASN A 36 -25.60 6.72 1.60
N PRO A 37 -25.48 7.63 0.62
CA PRO A 37 -25.77 9.02 0.89
C PRO A 37 -27.17 9.07 1.49
N PRO A 38 -27.38 9.88 2.55
CA PRO A 38 -28.72 10.07 3.11
C PRO A 38 -29.65 10.37 1.94
N SER A 39 -30.76 9.64 1.91
CA SER A 39 -31.71 9.79 0.80
C SER A 39 -32.11 11.27 0.70
N ALA A 40 -32.40 11.76 -0.51
CA ALA A 40 -32.79 13.15 -0.70
C ALA A 40 -33.96 13.56 0.21
N ASP A 41 -34.76 12.61 0.67
CA ASP A 41 -35.88 12.80 1.60
C ASP A 41 -35.43 13.02 3.06
N GLU A 42 -34.36 12.39 3.53
CA GLU A 42 -33.79 12.61 4.87
C GLU A 42 -33.14 14.00 4.98
N GLU A 43 -32.40 14.42 3.94
CA GLU A 43 -31.85 15.78 3.83
C GLU A 43 -32.92 16.86 3.86
N ARG A 44 -34.04 16.58 3.20
CA ARG A 44 -35.15 17.52 3.13
C ARG A 44 -35.90 17.59 4.45
N SER A 45 -36.04 16.49 5.17
CA SER A 45 -36.69 16.45 6.48
C SER A 45 -35.92 17.31 7.51
N GLU A 46 -34.61 17.10 7.62
CA GLU A 46 -33.72 17.83 8.53
C GLU A 46 -33.65 19.32 8.20
N ALA A 47 -33.67 19.69 6.91
CA ALA A 47 -33.69 21.09 6.51
C ALA A 47 -35.04 21.79 6.76
N THR A 48 -36.13 21.04 6.98
CA THR A 48 -37.48 21.62 7.21
C THR A 48 -37.84 21.74 8.69
N GLU A 49 -37.21 20.96 9.57
CA GLU A 49 -37.46 20.96 11.02
C GLU A 49 -37.32 22.37 11.66
N PRO A 50 -36.28 23.18 11.36
CA PRO A 50 -36.11 24.49 11.98
C PRO A 50 -37.21 25.50 11.63
N PHE A 51 -37.93 25.26 10.53
CA PHE A 51 -38.96 26.17 10.00
C PHE A 51 -40.37 25.87 10.49
N GLN A 52 -40.58 24.74 11.19
CA GLN A 52 -41.90 24.33 11.68
C GLN A 52 -42.64 25.41 12.51
N PRO A 53 -41.99 26.15 13.43
CA PRO A 53 -42.66 27.21 14.17
C PRO A 53 -43.09 28.39 13.27
N ILE A 54 -42.28 28.70 12.26
CA ILE A 54 -42.51 29.83 11.35
C ILE A 54 -43.67 29.50 10.40
N PHE A 55 -43.81 28.25 9.96
CA PHE A 55 -44.97 27.82 9.17
C PHE A 55 -46.29 27.95 9.95
N LYS A 56 -46.28 27.70 11.27
CA LYS A 56 -47.47 27.91 12.12
C LYS A 56 -47.83 29.39 12.21
N MET A 57 -46.86 30.27 12.47
CA MET A 57 -47.10 31.72 12.47
C MET A 57 -47.59 32.25 11.12
N LEU A 58 -47.10 31.68 10.01
CA LEU A 58 -47.57 32.02 8.67
C LEU A 58 -49.03 31.63 8.44
N ALA A 59 -49.46 30.48 8.96
CA ALA A 59 -50.86 30.04 8.87
C ALA A 59 -51.80 30.90 9.73
N GLU A 60 -51.32 31.40 10.88
CA GLU A 60 -52.05 32.37 11.71
C GLU A 60 -52.15 33.72 10.98
N LEU A 61 -51.03 34.21 10.43
CA LEU A 61 -50.97 35.47 9.70
C LEU A 61 -51.80 35.46 8.41
N GLU A 62 -51.97 34.31 7.77
CA GLU A 62 -52.85 34.16 6.59
C GLU A 62 -54.32 34.43 6.91
N GLN A 63 -54.74 34.17 8.15
CA GLN A 63 -56.11 34.46 8.62
C GLN A 63 -56.29 35.96 8.91
N ASP A 64 -55.26 36.62 9.44
CA ASP A 64 -55.30 38.04 9.83
C ASP A 64 -55.05 39.00 8.66
N ASP A 65 -54.01 38.75 7.87
CA ASP A 65 -53.63 39.54 6.68
C ASP A 65 -53.00 38.65 5.59
N PRO A 66 -53.81 38.18 4.62
CA PRO A 66 -53.33 37.26 3.58
C PRO A 66 -52.29 37.90 2.65
N LYS A 67 -52.30 39.24 2.50
CA LYS A 67 -51.35 39.93 1.62
C LYS A 67 -49.96 39.97 2.26
N VAL A 68 -49.90 40.22 3.56
CA VAL A 68 -48.64 40.18 4.33
C VAL A 68 -48.16 38.74 4.47
N ALA A 69 -49.05 37.78 4.73
CA ALA A 69 -48.72 36.35 4.78
C ALA A 69 -48.05 35.87 3.49
N PHE A 70 -48.59 36.24 2.31
CA PHE A 70 -48.00 35.88 1.03
C PHE A 70 -46.58 36.46 0.84
N GLN A 71 -46.35 37.71 1.25
CA GLN A 71 -45.03 38.33 1.17
C GLN A 71 -44.03 37.64 2.11
N ALA A 72 -44.46 37.34 3.34
CA ALA A 72 -43.66 36.59 4.31
C ALA A 72 -43.33 35.17 3.82
N ALA A 73 -44.30 34.48 3.23
CA ALA A 73 -44.12 33.15 2.65
C ALA A 73 -43.07 33.15 1.53
N ARG A 74 -43.07 34.19 0.68
CA ARG A 74 -42.09 34.34 -0.39
C ARG A 74 -40.67 34.50 0.15
N ILE A 75 -40.49 35.29 1.21
CA ILE A 75 -39.18 35.47 1.87
C ILE A 75 -38.73 34.17 2.53
N LEU A 76 -39.63 33.51 3.27
CA LEU A 76 -39.34 32.25 3.92
C LEU A 76 -38.93 31.17 2.92
N GLY A 77 -39.60 31.10 1.76
CA GLY A 77 -39.25 30.17 0.69
C GLY A 77 -37.84 30.38 0.13
N LEU A 78 -37.37 31.63 0.02
CA LEU A 78 -35.99 31.93 -0.39
C LEU A 78 -34.99 31.51 0.69
N PHE A 79 -35.27 31.84 1.95
CA PHE A 79 -34.39 31.50 3.06
C PHE A 79 -34.26 29.99 3.26
N ARG A 80 -35.38 29.25 3.16
CA ARG A 80 -35.37 27.79 3.24
C ARG A 80 -34.48 27.15 2.17
N ARG A 81 -34.55 27.62 0.91
CA ARG A 81 -33.67 27.12 -0.17
C ARG A 81 -32.19 27.38 0.10
N LEU A 82 -31.88 28.56 0.66
CA LEU A 82 -30.51 28.89 1.06
C LEU A 82 -30.03 27.97 2.19
N TRP A 83 -30.88 27.72 3.18
CA TRP A 83 -30.62 26.82 4.29
C TRP A 83 -30.37 25.38 3.82
N GLU A 84 -31.25 24.84 2.98
CA GLU A 84 -31.10 23.53 2.33
C GLU A 84 -29.75 23.42 1.60
N SER A 85 -29.36 24.45 0.85
CA SER A 85 -28.05 24.49 0.18
C SER A 85 -26.87 24.56 1.16
N CYS A 86 -27.02 25.29 2.27
CA CYS A 86 -25.99 25.42 3.30
C CYS A 86 -25.72 24.08 3.99
N ILE A 87 -26.77 23.38 4.42
CA ILE A 87 -26.66 22.06 5.05
C ILE A 87 -26.05 21.05 4.09
N SER A 88 -26.52 21.00 2.84
CA SER A 88 -25.98 20.10 1.83
C SER A 88 -24.49 20.31 1.60
N LYS A 89 -24.04 21.58 1.49
CA LYS A 89 -22.61 21.90 1.40
C LYS A 89 -21.84 21.53 2.65
N HIS A 90 -22.40 21.76 3.84
CA HIS A 90 -21.76 21.43 5.10
C HIS A 90 -21.50 19.93 5.23
N ARG A 91 -22.52 19.10 4.95
CA ARG A 91 -22.39 17.64 4.93
C ARG A 91 -21.40 17.15 3.88
N GLY A 92 -21.42 17.76 2.69
CA GLY A 92 -20.43 17.48 1.65
C GLY A 92 -18.99 17.75 2.11
N ASN A 93 -18.78 18.89 2.78
CA ASN A 93 -17.48 19.23 3.35
C ASN A 93 -17.06 18.27 4.46
N GLU A 94 -17.98 17.87 5.34
CA GLU A 94 -17.71 16.91 6.42
C GLU A 94 -17.26 15.55 5.86
N ARG A 95 -17.95 15.04 4.83
CA ARG A 95 -17.54 13.80 4.14
C ARG A 95 -16.17 13.93 3.48
N LEU A 96 -15.90 15.07 2.85
CA LEU A 96 -14.58 15.36 2.26
C LEU A 96 -13.49 15.43 3.34
N GLU A 97 -13.79 15.99 4.50
CA GLU A 97 -12.84 16.07 5.62
C GLU A 97 -12.54 14.68 6.20
N GLN A 98 -13.57 13.85 6.40
CA GLN A 98 -13.41 12.47 6.86
C GLN A 98 -12.54 11.65 5.90
N THR A 99 -12.84 11.69 4.60
CA THR A 99 -12.04 10.98 3.58
C THR A 99 -10.61 11.50 3.49
N ASN A 100 -10.41 12.82 3.60
CA ASN A 100 -9.07 13.42 3.62
C ASN A 100 -8.26 12.96 4.85
N ASN A 101 -8.90 12.91 6.02
CA ASN A 101 -8.25 12.41 7.24
C ASN A 101 -7.85 10.94 7.10
N GLY A 102 -8.74 10.08 6.57
CA GLY A 102 -8.40 8.69 6.27
C GLY A 102 -7.24 8.55 5.28
N LEU A 103 -7.22 9.37 4.22
CA LEU A 103 -6.10 9.39 3.27
C LEU A 103 -4.78 9.86 3.88
N LYS A 104 -4.82 10.81 4.83
CA LYS A 104 -3.61 11.25 5.56
C LYS A 104 -3.05 10.13 6.43
N GLU A 105 -3.91 9.41 7.15
CA GLU A 105 -3.51 8.28 7.99
C GLU A 105 -2.88 7.17 7.14
N GLU A 106 -3.53 6.81 6.03
CA GLU A 106 -3.00 5.84 5.06
C GLU A 106 -1.67 6.29 4.45
N ASN A 107 -1.52 7.58 4.14
CA ASN A 107 -0.27 8.11 3.62
C ASN A 107 0.87 7.96 4.63
N VAL A 108 0.62 8.25 5.91
CA VAL A 108 1.58 8.05 6.99
C VAL A 108 1.96 6.57 7.12
N ARG A 109 0.97 5.68 7.08
CA ARG A 109 1.18 4.21 7.12
C ARG A 109 2.09 3.74 5.99
N LEU A 110 1.76 4.09 4.75
CA LEU A 110 2.53 3.71 3.56
C LEU A 110 3.95 4.31 3.58
N LYS A 111 4.11 5.53 4.09
CA LYS A 111 5.43 6.15 4.23
C LYS A 111 6.30 5.38 5.22
N ASN A 112 5.75 4.95 6.34
CA ASN A 112 6.46 4.13 7.33
C ASN A 112 6.84 2.77 6.76
N GLU A 113 5.93 2.12 6.04
CA GLU A 113 6.20 0.85 5.38
C GLU A 113 7.31 0.97 4.33
N LYS A 114 7.27 2.01 3.50
CA LYS A 114 8.32 2.32 2.54
C LYS A 114 9.68 2.47 3.22
N SER A 115 9.77 3.25 4.29
CA SER A 115 11.01 3.43 5.05
C SER A 115 11.52 2.11 5.64
N ARG A 116 10.62 1.27 6.14
CA ARG A 116 10.97 -0.06 6.67
C ARG A 116 11.54 -0.96 5.58
N LEU A 117 10.86 -1.06 4.44
CA LEU A 117 11.30 -1.88 3.31
C LEU A 117 12.63 -1.38 2.73
N GLN A 118 12.79 -0.05 2.66
CA GLN A 118 14.05 0.54 2.24
C GLN A 118 15.20 0.14 3.18
N GLY A 119 14.99 0.19 4.50
CA GLY A 119 15.96 -0.26 5.49
C GLY A 119 16.33 -1.74 5.33
N TYR A 120 15.35 -2.61 5.10
CA TYR A 120 15.60 -4.03 4.80
C TYR A 120 16.47 -4.22 3.55
N HIS A 121 16.17 -3.51 2.47
CA HIS A 121 16.92 -3.61 1.23
C HIS A 121 18.36 -3.09 1.38
N GLU A 122 18.57 -2.00 2.11
CA GLU A 122 19.91 -1.47 2.43
C GLU A 122 20.72 -2.47 3.26
N GLU A 123 20.09 -3.13 4.24
CA GLU A 123 20.73 -4.18 5.03
C GLU A 123 21.15 -5.39 4.17
N GLN A 124 20.27 -5.88 3.30
CA GLN A 124 20.61 -6.98 2.40
C GLN A 124 21.74 -6.61 1.44
N ARG A 125 21.75 -5.37 0.94
CA ARG A 125 22.84 -4.86 0.11
C ARG A 125 24.17 -4.86 0.88
N ALA A 126 24.19 -4.35 2.11
CA ALA A 126 25.40 -4.36 2.93
C ALA A 126 25.93 -5.77 3.19
N ARG A 127 25.04 -6.75 3.43
CA ARG A 127 25.43 -8.17 3.57
C ARG A 127 26.04 -8.72 2.28
N PHE A 128 25.44 -8.44 1.13
CA PHE A 128 25.95 -8.88 -0.17
C PHE A 128 27.33 -8.27 -0.47
N ASP A 129 27.50 -6.96 -0.25
CA ASP A 129 28.77 -6.27 -0.45
C ASP A 129 29.87 -6.85 0.46
N HIS A 130 29.53 -7.16 1.71
CA HIS A 130 30.44 -7.81 2.63
C HIS A 130 30.87 -9.20 2.14
N LEU A 131 29.93 -10.04 1.69
CA LEU A 131 30.23 -11.37 1.17
C LEU A 131 31.12 -11.31 -0.07
N ASN A 132 30.83 -10.41 -1.00
CA ASN A 132 31.68 -10.20 -2.18
C ASN A 132 33.09 -9.76 -1.78
N HIS A 133 33.22 -8.87 -0.80
CA HIS A 133 34.53 -8.45 -0.31
C HIS A 133 35.32 -9.62 0.28
N VAL A 134 34.69 -10.46 1.11
CA VAL A 134 35.32 -11.66 1.67
C VAL A 134 35.73 -12.63 0.57
N LEU A 135 34.86 -12.84 -0.43
CA LEU A 135 35.15 -13.70 -1.58
C LEU A 135 36.38 -13.20 -2.35
N GLU A 136 36.42 -11.93 -2.72
CA GLU A 136 37.54 -11.35 -3.47
C GLU A 136 38.84 -11.36 -2.66
N SER A 137 38.77 -11.11 -1.35
CA SER A 137 39.92 -11.25 -0.45
C SER A 137 40.44 -12.69 -0.41
N SER A 138 39.55 -13.67 -0.28
CA SER A 138 39.95 -15.09 -0.27
C SER A 138 40.58 -15.51 -1.59
N ARG A 139 40.02 -15.04 -2.71
CA ARG A 139 40.56 -15.27 -4.06
C ARG A 139 41.96 -14.67 -4.20
N ALA A 140 42.16 -13.43 -3.76
CA ALA A 140 43.47 -12.78 -3.81
C ALA A 140 44.52 -13.54 -2.98
N GLN A 141 44.15 -14.06 -1.80
CA GLN A 141 45.04 -14.88 -0.97
C GLN A 141 45.42 -16.20 -1.66
N LEU A 142 44.45 -16.90 -2.27
CA LEU A 142 44.70 -18.13 -3.00
C LEU A 142 45.61 -17.91 -4.22
N LEU A 143 45.41 -16.81 -4.96
CA LEU A 143 46.29 -16.43 -6.06
C LEU A 143 47.72 -16.20 -5.58
N LYS A 144 47.90 -15.53 -4.43
CA LYS A 144 49.22 -15.32 -3.83
C LYS A 144 49.89 -16.65 -3.45
N ILE A 145 49.18 -17.55 -2.78
CA ILE A 145 49.70 -18.88 -2.40
C ILE A 145 50.15 -19.66 -3.64
N ARG A 146 49.34 -19.64 -4.71
CA ARG A 146 49.69 -20.28 -5.98
C ARG A 146 50.96 -19.65 -6.58
N ASP A 147 51.02 -18.33 -6.65
CA ASP A 147 52.18 -17.63 -7.21
C ASP A 147 53.46 -17.89 -6.39
N ASP A 148 53.35 -18.00 -5.06
CA ASP A 148 54.46 -18.36 -4.17
C ASP A 148 54.93 -19.81 -4.43
N TRP A 149 53.99 -20.73 -4.67
CA TRP A 149 54.29 -22.12 -5.06
C TRP A 149 55.01 -22.21 -6.41
N GLU A 150 54.57 -21.45 -7.41
CA GLU A 150 55.18 -21.41 -8.74
C GLU A 150 56.60 -20.82 -8.72
N ARG A 151 56.88 -19.91 -7.78
CA ARG A 151 58.22 -19.31 -7.59
C ARG A 151 59.17 -20.18 -6.78
N CYS A 152 58.69 -21.24 -6.14
CA CYS A 152 59.52 -22.14 -5.35
C CYS A 152 60.43 -22.98 -6.28
N PRO A 153 61.77 -22.87 -6.19
CA PRO A 153 62.66 -23.66 -7.05
C PRO A 153 62.46 -25.15 -6.76
N ARG A 154 62.14 -25.91 -7.82
CA ARG A 154 61.94 -27.38 -7.78
C ARG A 154 63.14 -28.15 -7.19
N SER A 155 64.27 -27.49 -6.96
CA SER A 155 65.47 -28.04 -6.31
C SER A 155 65.38 -28.19 -4.79
N GLN A 156 64.40 -27.60 -4.09
CA GLN A 156 64.23 -27.82 -2.64
C GLN A 156 63.39 -29.05 -2.28
N VAL A 157 62.66 -29.64 -3.24
CA VAL A 157 61.75 -30.78 -2.96
C VAL A 157 62.48 -32.14 -3.02
N VAL A 158 63.67 -32.21 -3.63
CA VAL A 158 64.44 -33.47 -3.75
C VAL A 158 65.24 -33.80 -2.47
N GLY A 159 65.32 -32.89 -1.49
CA GLY A 159 66.08 -33.11 -0.25
C GLY A 159 65.27 -33.57 0.98
N LEU A 160 63.97 -33.84 0.84
CA LEU A 160 63.07 -34.08 2.00
C LEU A 160 62.19 -35.33 1.87
N MET A 161 62.64 -36.36 1.14
CA MET A 161 62.06 -37.71 1.18
C MET A 161 63.17 -38.74 1.41
N ASP A 162 63.74 -38.73 2.62
CA ASP A 162 64.30 -39.95 3.20
C ASP A 162 63.15 -40.67 3.90
N CYS A 163 62.61 -41.69 3.23
CA CYS A 163 61.67 -42.62 3.84
C CYS A 163 62.47 -43.57 4.72
N ASP A 164 62.48 -43.34 6.03
CA ASP A 164 62.90 -44.34 7.01
C ASP A 164 61.97 -45.58 6.89
N ARG A 165 62.52 -46.64 6.33
CA ARG A 165 61.97 -48.00 6.34
C ARG A 165 62.95 -48.85 7.16
N GLU A 166 62.70 -49.00 8.45
CA GLU A 166 63.37 -49.98 9.32
C GLU A 166 62.56 -51.28 9.38
N GLU A 167 63.31 -52.39 9.44
CA GLU A 167 62.89 -53.82 9.44
C GLU A 167 62.04 -54.24 10.64
#